data_AF-A0A971DVM4-F1
#
_entry.id   AF-A0A971DVM4-F1
#
_cell.length_a   1.000
_cell.length_b   1.000
_cell.length_c   1.000
_cell.angle_alpha   90.00
_cell.angle_beta   90.00
_cell.angle_gamma   90.00
#
_symmetry.space_group_name_H-M   'P 1'
#
loop_
_entity.id
_entity.type
_entity.pdbx_description
1 polymer ?
#
loop_
_entity_poly.entity_id
_entity_poly.type
_entity_poly.pdbx_seq_one_letter_code
_entity_poly.pdbx_strand_id
1 'polypeptide(L)'
;MKHIYVVLSATPTRIGKMIRFLTRSAYNHASISLTKDLSQMYSFARYRAHNALVGGFIQEFPQRLTLGREAEVQIKVFEIPVNEEQYSKITEFIYKIRDDEEQCIYNSLAVLGRPFGWGCHTYKAYVCTDFVVKALMHGQINLAQSMLAPMTPAEMERLLDPFLIFKGSLDEYHPAPVYNESLIDDFFAKAPLIHEFYSTALHFARLFFRAAKGRKLAG
;
A
#
# COMPACT_ATOMS: atom_id res chain seq x y z
N MET A 1 4.20 7.36 25.22
CA MET A 1 4.08 6.23 24.30
C MET A 1 3.55 6.76 22.98
N LYS A 2 4.06 6.25 21.87
CA LYS A 2 3.61 6.62 20.51
C LYS A 2 2.81 5.46 19.94
N HIS A 3 2.11 5.73 18.84
CA HIS A 3 1.29 4.73 18.18
C HIS A 3 1.54 4.78 16.68
N ILE A 4 1.53 3.61 16.05
CA ILE A 4 1.50 3.43 14.61
C ILE A 4 0.18 2.77 14.26
N TYR A 5 -0.43 3.23 13.17
CA TYR A 5 -1.72 2.72 12.74
C TYR A 5 -1.54 1.91 11.46
N VAL A 6 -2.09 0.71 11.42
CA VAL A 6 -2.21 -0.05 10.17
C VAL A 6 -3.67 -0.03 9.76
N VAL A 7 -3.91 0.25 8.48
CA VAL A 7 -5.26 0.29 7.93
C VAL A 7 -5.39 -0.76 6.83
N LEU A 8 -6.33 -1.67 7.01
CA LEU A 8 -6.76 -2.58 5.94
C LEU A 8 -8.04 -2.03 5.32
N SER A 9 -8.10 -1.95 3.98
CA SER A 9 -9.24 -1.37 3.27
C SER A 9 -9.77 -2.25 2.14
N ALA A 10 -11.09 -2.20 1.96
CA ALA A 10 -11.83 -2.95 0.97
C ALA A 10 -12.12 -2.10 -0.30
N THR A 11 -11.07 -1.62 -0.98
CA THR A 11 -11.26 -0.71 -2.13
C THR A 11 -12.16 -1.33 -3.25
N PRO A 12 -13.03 -0.52 -3.92
CA PRO A 12 -14.06 -1.01 -4.84
C PRO A 12 -13.52 -1.26 -6.26
N THR A 13 -12.43 -2.02 -6.37
CA THR A 13 -11.69 -2.18 -7.64
C THR A 13 -11.78 -3.60 -8.20
N ARG A 14 -11.64 -3.77 -9.52
CA ARG A 14 -11.63 -5.11 -10.15
C ARG A 14 -10.47 -5.96 -9.61
N ILE A 15 -9.27 -5.38 -9.54
CA ILE A 15 -8.10 -6.03 -8.93
C ILE A 15 -8.35 -6.32 -7.44
N GLY A 16 -8.94 -5.38 -6.70
CA GLY A 16 -9.29 -5.57 -5.30
C GLY A 16 -10.28 -6.71 -5.08
N LYS A 17 -11.31 -6.84 -5.94
CA LYS A 17 -12.25 -7.98 -5.92
C LYS A 17 -11.51 -9.31 -6.14
N MET A 18 -10.60 -9.37 -7.11
CA MET A 18 -9.77 -10.55 -7.36
C MET A 18 -8.89 -10.90 -6.15
N ILE A 19 -8.21 -9.91 -5.55
CA ILE A 19 -7.36 -10.13 -4.36
C ILE A 19 -8.16 -10.67 -3.19
N ARG A 20 -9.34 -10.09 -2.90
CA ARG A 20 -10.23 -10.58 -1.83
C ARG A 20 -10.65 -12.03 -2.06
N PHE A 21 -11.02 -12.36 -3.29
CA PHE A 21 -11.40 -13.73 -3.66
C PHE A 21 -10.24 -14.72 -3.46
N LEU A 22 -9.04 -14.39 -3.97
CA LEU A 22 -7.87 -15.28 -3.90
C LEU A 22 -7.32 -15.44 -2.48
N THR A 23 -7.34 -14.38 -1.68
CA THR A 23 -6.79 -14.40 -0.31
C THR A 23 -7.82 -14.79 0.75
N ARG A 24 -9.10 -14.94 0.35
CA ARG A 24 -10.25 -15.10 1.27
C ARG A 24 -10.31 -14.01 2.35
N SER A 25 -9.76 -12.83 2.06
CA SER A 25 -9.83 -11.66 2.93
C SER A 25 -10.99 -10.75 2.52
N ALA A 26 -11.59 -10.08 3.50
CA ALA A 26 -12.49 -8.95 3.24
C ALA A 26 -11.74 -7.71 2.71
N TYR A 27 -10.41 -7.67 2.82
CA TYR A 27 -9.57 -6.52 2.50
C TYR A 27 -8.60 -6.83 1.35
N ASN A 28 -8.21 -5.82 0.59
CA ASN A 28 -7.30 -5.98 -0.55
C ASN A 28 -6.14 -4.98 -0.57
N HIS A 29 -6.18 -4.01 0.33
CA HIS A 29 -5.21 -2.94 0.39
C HIS A 29 -4.81 -2.69 1.83
N ALA A 30 -3.55 -2.33 2.02
CA ALA A 30 -2.94 -2.08 3.32
C ALA A 30 -2.20 -0.74 3.29
N SER A 31 -2.30 0.01 4.38
CA SER A 31 -1.64 1.30 4.55
C SER A 31 -1.07 1.40 5.97
N ILE A 32 -0.05 2.23 6.16
CA ILE A 32 0.52 2.55 7.47
C ILE A 32 0.34 4.04 7.71
N SER A 33 -0.06 4.43 8.92
CA SER A 33 -0.22 5.83 9.29
C SER A 33 0.52 6.17 10.58
N LEU A 34 1.09 7.37 10.58
CA LEU A 34 1.77 7.97 11.73
C LEU A 34 0.79 8.70 12.66
N THR A 35 -0.46 8.89 12.24
CA THR A 35 -1.47 9.65 12.99
C THR A 35 -2.79 8.89 13.08
N LYS A 36 -3.52 9.08 14.19
CA LYS A 36 -4.79 8.39 14.43
C LYS A 36 -5.87 8.80 13.44
N ASP A 37 -5.89 10.08 13.07
CA ASP A 37 -6.83 10.65 12.10
C ASP A 37 -6.53 10.26 10.65
N LEU A 38 -5.47 9.46 10.40
CA LEU A 38 -5.02 9.03 9.07
C LEU A 38 -4.54 10.17 8.16
N SER A 39 -4.30 11.38 8.68
CA SER A 39 -3.76 12.51 7.91
C SER A 39 -2.38 12.21 7.32
N GLN A 40 -1.55 11.41 8.01
CA GLN A 40 -0.25 10.94 7.55
C GLN A 40 -0.28 9.44 7.28
N MET A 41 -1.12 9.01 6.34
CA MET A 41 -1.25 7.61 5.91
C MET A 41 -0.54 7.37 4.58
N TYR A 42 0.26 6.33 4.49
CA TYR A 42 1.12 6.03 3.34
C TYR A 42 0.93 4.60 2.84
N SER A 43 1.10 4.40 1.54
CA SER A 43 1.03 3.07 0.93
C SER A 43 1.77 3.01 -0.41
N PHE A 44 1.84 1.81 -0.99
CA PHE A 44 2.11 1.64 -2.41
C PHE A 44 0.81 1.36 -3.15
N ALA A 45 0.43 2.26 -4.04
CA ALA A 45 -0.79 2.17 -4.82
C ALA A 45 -0.64 2.85 -6.18
N ARG A 46 -1.68 2.72 -7.00
CA ARG A 46 -1.78 3.38 -8.31
C ARG A 46 -1.63 4.90 -8.20
N TYR A 47 -1.04 5.58 -9.18
CA TYR A 47 -0.99 7.05 -9.12
C TYR A 47 -2.30 7.73 -9.51
N ARG A 48 -3.07 7.13 -10.43
CA ARG A 48 -4.32 7.71 -10.96
C ARG A 48 -5.48 6.71 -10.91
N ALA A 49 -6.71 7.22 -10.75
CA ALA A 49 -7.89 6.39 -10.58
C ALA A 49 -8.14 5.41 -11.75
N HIS A 50 -7.93 5.88 -12.99
CA HIS A 50 -8.19 5.12 -14.23
C HIS A 50 -7.04 4.22 -14.69
N ASN A 51 -5.83 4.35 -14.10
CA ASN A 51 -4.72 3.45 -14.40
C ASN A 51 -4.34 2.63 -13.16
N ALA A 52 -4.82 1.39 -13.10
CA ALA A 52 -4.56 0.52 -11.96
C ALA A 52 -3.17 -0.14 -11.95
N LEU A 53 -2.40 -0.03 -13.04
CA LEU A 53 -1.13 -0.73 -13.24
C LEU A 53 0.09 0.17 -12.99
N VAL A 54 -0.07 1.48 -13.03
CA VAL A 54 1.02 2.42 -12.82
C VAL A 54 0.88 3.06 -11.44
N GLY A 55 1.90 2.92 -10.60
CA GLY A 55 1.87 3.42 -9.24
C GLY A 55 3.24 3.45 -8.57
N GLY A 56 3.24 3.79 -7.29
CA GLY A 56 4.39 3.78 -6.41
C GLY A 56 4.02 4.26 -5.01
N PHE A 57 5.00 4.81 -4.29
CA PHE A 57 4.77 5.39 -2.98
C PHE A 57 3.84 6.60 -3.08
N ILE A 58 2.83 6.65 -2.21
CA ILE A 58 1.86 7.74 -2.14
C ILE A 58 1.45 8.00 -0.68
N GLN A 59 0.96 9.22 -0.44
CA GLN A 59 0.14 9.52 0.74
C GLN A 59 -1.32 9.26 0.37
N GLU A 60 -2.00 8.47 1.20
CA GLU A 60 -3.41 8.15 1.05
C GLU A 60 -4.29 9.29 1.54
N PHE A 61 -5.48 9.37 0.96
CA PHE A 61 -6.57 10.20 1.43
C PHE A 61 -7.90 9.53 1.07
N PRO A 62 -9.02 9.90 1.72
CA PRO A 62 -10.28 9.14 1.62
C PRO A 62 -10.74 8.89 0.19
N GLN A 63 -10.70 9.91 -0.67
CA GLN A 63 -11.14 9.84 -2.07
C GLN A 63 -10.34 8.84 -2.93
N ARG A 64 -9.07 8.53 -2.56
CA ARG A 64 -8.28 7.48 -3.24
C ARG A 64 -8.79 6.09 -2.91
N LEU A 65 -9.18 5.86 -1.66
CA LEU A 65 -9.67 4.56 -1.19
C LEU A 65 -11.05 4.26 -1.77
N THR A 66 -11.93 5.28 -1.85
CA THR A 66 -13.28 5.16 -2.43
C THR A 66 -13.29 5.19 -3.95
N LEU A 67 -12.19 5.61 -4.59
CA LEU A 67 -12.15 5.97 -6.01
C LEU A 67 -13.22 6.99 -6.41
N GLY A 68 -13.57 7.91 -5.50
CA GLY A 68 -14.58 8.94 -5.74
C GLY A 68 -15.98 8.39 -5.95
N ARG A 69 -16.22 7.13 -5.56
CA ARG A 69 -17.54 6.51 -5.59
C ARG A 69 -18.22 6.72 -4.25
N GLU A 70 -19.53 6.83 -4.27
CA GLU A 70 -20.41 6.71 -3.08
C GLU A 70 -20.42 5.29 -2.48
N ALA A 71 -19.43 4.46 -2.85
CA ALA A 71 -19.31 3.11 -2.34
C ALA A 71 -18.66 3.13 -0.96
N GLU A 72 -19.37 2.58 0.01
CA GLU A 72 -18.87 2.39 1.37
C GLU A 72 -17.60 1.52 1.35
N VAL A 73 -16.46 2.12 1.73
CA VAL A 73 -15.19 1.40 1.87
C VAL A 73 -15.08 0.88 3.29
N GLN A 74 -15.21 -0.42 3.46
CA GLN A 74 -14.97 -1.07 4.74
C GLN A 74 -13.49 -1.03 5.09
N ILE A 75 -13.18 -0.67 6.33
CA ILE A 75 -11.83 -0.64 6.87
C ILE A 75 -11.71 -1.36 8.20
N LYS A 76 -10.47 -1.76 8.53
CA LYS A 76 -10.03 -2.05 9.89
C LYS A 76 -8.86 -1.14 10.22
N VAL A 77 -8.84 -0.59 11.43
CA VAL A 77 -7.72 0.21 11.95
C VAL A 77 -7.13 -0.51 13.16
N PHE A 78 -5.83 -0.74 13.11
CA PHE A 78 -5.06 -1.38 14.16
C PHE A 78 -4.10 -0.36 14.77
N GLU A 79 -4.15 -0.16 16.08
CA GLU A 79 -3.32 0.79 16.84
C GLU A 79 -2.20 0.03 17.56
N ILE A 80 -0.99 0.09 17.01
CA ILE A 80 0.16 -0.62 17.55
C ILE A 80 0.93 0.32 18.48
N PRO A 81 0.97 0.04 19.80
CA PRO A 81 1.76 0.83 20.73
C PRO A 81 3.25 0.62 20.46
N VAL A 82 4.00 1.71 20.38
CA VAL A 82 5.44 1.70 20.10
C VAL A 82 6.17 2.67 21.04
N ASN A 83 7.44 2.37 21.32
CA ASN A 83 8.33 3.33 21.98
C ASN A 83 8.85 4.38 20.97
N GLU A 84 9.52 5.41 21.47
CA GLU A 84 10.03 6.51 20.63
C GLU A 84 11.05 6.03 19.58
N GLU A 85 11.92 5.08 19.94
CA GLU A 85 12.93 4.54 19.03
C GLU A 85 12.29 3.78 17.86
N GLN A 86 11.32 2.91 18.16
CA GLN A 86 10.56 2.16 17.15
C GLN A 86 9.79 3.12 16.23
N TYR A 87 9.12 4.12 16.80
CA TYR A 87 8.42 5.15 16.03
C TYR A 87 9.36 5.92 15.10
N SER A 88 10.54 6.32 15.61
CA SER A 88 11.57 7.02 14.83
C SER A 88 12.07 6.18 13.67
N LYS A 89 12.40 4.90 13.90
CA LYS A 89 12.83 3.96 12.86
C LYS A 89 11.79 3.77 11.78
N ILE A 90 10.52 3.59 12.15
CA ILE A 90 9.41 3.44 11.19
C ILE A 90 9.27 4.71 10.34
N THR A 91 9.31 5.88 10.99
CA THR A 91 9.20 7.17 10.33
C THR A 91 10.36 7.41 9.36
N GLU A 92 11.60 7.14 9.79
CA GLU A 92 12.79 7.23 8.96
C GLU A 92 12.69 6.32 7.73
N PHE A 93 12.25 5.07 7.90
CA PHE A 93 12.04 4.16 6.79
C PHE A 93 11.01 4.70 5.78
N ILE A 94 9.86 5.19 6.25
CA ILE A 94 8.81 5.74 5.38
C ILE A 94 9.36 6.94 4.59
N TYR A 95 10.06 7.86 5.25
CA TYR A 95 10.61 9.05 4.59
C TYR A 95 11.77 8.73 3.66
N LYS A 96 12.61 7.75 3.99
CA LYS A 96 13.63 7.24 3.06
C LYS A 96 13.02 6.68 1.78
N ILE A 97 11.88 6.00 1.86
CA ILE A 97 11.16 5.52 0.67
C ILE A 97 10.51 6.67 -0.10
N ARG A 98 9.93 7.65 0.60
CA ARG A 98 9.35 8.87 0.01
C ARG A 98 10.39 9.67 -0.77
N ASP A 99 11.57 9.85 -0.19
CA ASP A 99 12.63 10.74 -0.67
C ASP A 99 13.69 9.98 -1.50
N ASP A 100 13.41 8.74 -1.92
CA ASP A 100 14.34 7.92 -2.71
C ASP A 100 14.56 8.51 -4.12
N GLU A 101 15.82 8.77 -4.48
CA GLU A 101 16.19 9.39 -5.76
C GLU A 101 15.79 8.56 -6.98
N GLU A 102 15.93 7.23 -6.93
CA GLU A 102 15.50 6.34 -8.04
C GLU A 102 13.98 6.13 -8.06
N GLN A 103 13.28 6.59 -7.03
CA GLN A 103 11.87 6.37 -6.73
C GLN A 103 11.50 4.89 -6.63
N CYS A 104 10.89 4.52 -5.51
CA CYS A 104 10.30 3.19 -5.37
C CYS A 104 8.97 3.11 -6.14
N ILE A 105 8.78 2.06 -6.94
CA ILE A 105 7.61 1.91 -7.83
C ILE A 105 6.66 0.81 -7.35
N TYR A 106 5.41 0.85 -7.81
CA TYR A 106 4.43 -0.19 -7.51
C TYR A 106 4.77 -1.48 -8.25
N ASN A 107 4.77 -2.61 -7.54
CA ASN A 107 5.11 -3.90 -8.11
C ASN A 107 3.89 -4.58 -8.75
N SER A 108 3.42 -4.02 -9.87
CA SER A 108 2.30 -4.57 -10.64
C SER A 108 2.55 -5.99 -11.15
N LEU A 109 3.82 -6.34 -11.43
CA LEU A 109 4.19 -7.71 -11.78
C LEU A 109 3.84 -8.71 -10.67
N ALA A 110 4.16 -8.39 -9.41
CA ALA A 110 3.81 -9.27 -8.29
C ALA A 110 2.30 -9.38 -8.08
N VAL A 111 1.53 -8.31 -8.26
CA VAL A 111 0.07 -8.34 -8.11
C VAL A 111 -0.59 -9.19 -9.19
N LEU A 112 -0.16 -9.03 -10.45
CA LEU A 112 -0.68 -9.80 -11.58
C LEU A 112 -0.16 -11.25 -11.61
N GLY A 113 1.02 -11.50 -11.03
CA GLY A 113 1.63 -12.83 -10.95
C GLY A 113 1.07 -13.71 -9.83
N ARG A 114 0.51 -13.12 -8.76
CA ARG A 114 -0.07 -13.85 -7.61
C ARG A 114 -1.07 -14.97 -7.98
N PRO A 115 -2.02 -14.78 -8.92
CA PRO A 115 -2.93 -15.84 -9.35
C PRO A 115 -2.22 -17.07 -9.95
N PHE A 116 -1.00 -16.90 -10.46
CA PHE A 116 -0.18 -17.95 -11.07
C PHE A 116 0.90 -18.48 -10.11
N GLY A 117 0.87 -18.09 -8.84
CA GLY A 117 1.89 -18.45 -7.85
C GLY A 117 3.22 -17.71 -8.04
N TRP A 118 3.28 -16.69 -8.90
CA TRP A 118 4.51 -15.93 -9.16
C TRP A 118 4.61 -14.73 -8.22
N GLY A 119 5.54 -14.80 -7.27
CA GLY A 119 5.95 -13.68 -6.44
C GLY A 119 7.30 -13.13 -6.92
N CYS A 120 7.30 -12.04 -7.67
CA CYS A 120 8.54 -11.42 -8.13
C CYS A 120 9.00 -10.34 -7.14
N HIS A 121 9.91 -10.68 -6.23
CA HIS A 121 10.70 -9.65 -5.55
C HIS A 121 11.45 -8.84 -6.60
N THR A 122 11.11 -7.57 -6.70
CA THR A 122 11.62 -6.65 -7.72
C THR A 122 12.34 -5.52 -7.02
N TYR A 123 13.58 -5.24 -7.43
CA TYR A 123 14.41 -4.22 -6.81
C TYR A 123 13.68 -2.87 -6.73
N LYS A 124 13.63 -2.24 -5.56
CA LYS A 124 12.90 -0.97 -5.32
C LYS A 124 11.46 -0.96 -5.86
N ALA A 125 10.77 -2.09 -5.82
CA ALA A 125 9.35 -2.16 -6.15
C ALA A 125 8.59 -2.93 -5.08
N TYR A 126 7.45 -2.38 -4.66
CA TYR A 126 6.69 -2.86 -3.51
C TYR A 126 5.21 -2.97 -3.85
N VAL A 127 4.54 -3.93 -3.20
CA VAL A 127 3.08 -3.90 -3.06
C VAL A 127 2.73 -3.32 -1.68
N CYS A 128 1.45 -3.01 -1.48
CA CYS A 128 0.98 -2.36 -0.26
C CYS A 128 1.31 -3.15 1.02
N THR A 129 1.08 -4.47 1.05
CA THR A 129 1.39 -5.30 2.23
C THR A 129 2.89 -5.40 2.49
N ASP A 130 3.71 -5.58 1.45
CA ASP A 130 5.18 -5.63 1.57
C ASP A 130 5.75 -4.34 2.19
N PHE A 131 5.21 -3.19 1.81
CA PHE A 131 5.64 -1.90 2.34
C PHE A 131 5.31 -1.77 3.83
N VAL A 132 4.07 -2.07 4.24
CA VAL A 132 3.63 -2.02 5.64
C VAL A 132 4.47 -2.97 6.50
N VAL A 133 4.66 -4.21 6.03
CA VAL A 133 5.50 -5.21 6.69
C VAL A 133 6.92 -4.69 6.90
N LYS A 134 7.55 -4.16 5.84
CA LYS A 134 8.94 -3.68 5.93
C LYS A 134 9.08 -2.47 6.84
N ALA A 135 8.09 -1.58 6.87
CA ALA A 135 8.07 -0.45 7.79
C ALA A 135 8.04 -0.95 9.25
N LEU A 136 7.12 -1.86 9.58
CA LEU A 136 7.00 -2.44 10.92
C LEU A 136 8.26 -3.22 11.33
N MET A 137 8.83 -4.01 10.43
CA MET A 137 10.09 -4.73 10.69
C MET A 137 11.27 -3.79 10.90
N HIS A 138 11.33 -2.65 10.21
CA HIS A 138 12.37 -1.63 10.45
C HIS A 138 12.23 -1.01 11.85
N GLY A 139 10.99 -0.86 12.32
CA GLY A 139 10.66 -0.55 13.71
C GLY A 139 10.88 -1.68 14.70
N GLN A 140 11.49 -2.80 14.30
CA GLN A 140 11.72 -3.98 15.14
C GLN A 140 10.42 -4.56 15.73
N ILE A 141 9.29 -4.36 15.05
CA ILE A 141 8.03 -5.02 15.36
C ILE A 141 8.05 -6.38 14.65
N ASN A 142 8.19 -7.45 15.44
CA ASN A 142 8.39 -8.79 14.91
C ASN A 142 7.13 -9.33 14.21
N LEU A 143 7.17 -9.36 12.89
CA LEU A 143 6.19 -10.01 12.03
C LEU A 143 6.77 -11.33 11.50
N ALA A 144 7.08 -12.29 12.38
CA ALA A 144 7.84 -13.50 12.03
C ALA A 144 7.30 -14.25 10.79
N GLN A 145 5.99 -14.20 10.55
CA GLN A 145 5.35 -14.85 9.39
C GLN A 145 5.68 -14.19 8.04
N SER A 146 6.06 -12.91 8.00
CA SER A 146 6.44 -12.22 6.76
C SER A 146 7.84 -12.55 6.25
N MET A 147 8.66 -13.23 7.05
CA MET A 147 10.02 -13.62 6.68
C MET A 147 10.06 -14.83 5.74
N LEU A 148 8.96 -15.58 5.62
CA LEU A 148 8.89 -16.83 4.86
C LEU A 148 8.23 -16.64 3.48
N ALA A 149 7.26 -15.74 3.36
CA ALA A 149 6.56 -15.45 2.11
C ALA A 149 5.92 -14.04 2.14
N PRO A 150 5.60 -13.45 0.97
CA PRO A 150 4.88 -12.18 0.91
C PRO A 150 3.53 -12.25 1.63
N MET A 151 3.38 -11.47 2.70
CA MET A 151 2.18 -11.46 3.54
C MET A 151 0.94 -11.04 2.74
N THR A 152 -0.14 -11.79 2.90
CA THR A 152 -1.47 -11.47 2.38
C THR A 152 -2.25 -10.55 3.32
N PRO A 153 -3.27 -9.82 2.84
CA PRO A 153 -4.16 -9.05 3.71
C PRO A 153 -4.84 -9.90 4.81
N ALA A 154 -5.21 -11.15 4.52
CA ALA A 154 -5.80 -12.06 5.51
C ALA A 154 -4.84 -12.42 6.65
N GLU A 155 -3.57 -12.66 6.33
CA GLU A 155 -2.54 -12.96 7.34
C GLU A 155 -2.22 -11.71 8.18
N MET A 156 -2.10 -10.56 7.53
CA MET A 156 -1.90 -9.27 8.21
C MET A 156 -3.06 -8.98 9.17
N GLU A 157 -4.29 -9.17 8.73
CA GLU A 157 -5.50 -9.01 9.55
C GLU A 157 -5.45 -9.90 10.79
N ARG A 158 -5.13 -11.19 10.63
CA ARG A 158 -5.06 -12.14 11.75
C ARG A 158 -3.96 -11.77 12.73
N LEU A 159 -2.79 -11.38 12.23
CA LEU A 159 -1.64 -11.04 13.07
C LEU A 159 -1.90 -9.78 13.89
N LEU A 160 -2.54 -8.78 13.28
CA LEU A 160 -2.80 -7.48 13.91
C LEU A 160 -4.08 -7.43 14.73
N ASP A 161 -4.92 -8.47 14.72
CA ASP A 161 -6.20 -8.54 15.44
C ASP A 161 -6.13 -8.09 16.92
N PRO A 162 -5.07 -8.42 17.71
CA PRO A 162 -4.94 -7.93 19.08
C PRO A 162 -4.85 -6.40 19.22
N PHE A 163 -4.53 -5.68 18.15
CA PHE A 163 -4.40 -4.22 18.10
C PHE A 163 -5.62 -3.54 17.46
N LEU A 164 -6.69 -4.28 17.16
CA LEU A 164 -7.87 -3.73 16.48
C LEU A 164 -8.57 -2.69 17.35
N ILE A 165 -8.72 -1.47 16.83
CA ILE A 165 -9.45 -0.38 17.50
C ILE A 165 -10.71 0.05 16.76
N PHE A 166 -10.83 -0.27 15.46
CA PHE A 166 -11.99 0.09 14.67
C PHE A 166 -12.24 -0.90 13.54
N LYS A 167 -13.51 -1.22 13.31
CA LYS A 167 -14.01 -1.99 12.17
C LYS A 167 -15.34 -1.39 11.74
N GLY A 168 -15.42 -0.92 10.51
CA GLY A 168 -16.61 -0.26 9.96
C GLY A 168 -16.29 0.42 8.64
N SER A 169 -17.14 1.33 8.21
CA SER A 169 -16.90 2.14 7.02
C SER A 169 -15.82 3.20 7.26
N LEU A 170 -15.19 3.62 6.17
CA LEU A 170 -14.26 4.74 6.17
C LEU A 170 -14.94 6.04 6.62
N ASP A 171 -16.22 6.23 6.27
CA ASP A 171 -16.98 7.43 6.63
C ASP A 171 -17.27 7.47 8.14
N GLU A 172 -17.67 6.35 8.74
CA GLU A 172 -17.88 6.23 10.20
C GLU A 172 -16.59 6.46 11.01
N TYR A 173 -15.41 6.19 10.43
CA TYR A 173 -14.13 6.47 11.10
C TYR A 173 -13.81 7.96 11.15
N HIS A 174 -14.37 8.77 10.24
CA HIS A 174 -14.09 10.19 10.09
C HIS A 174 -12.58 10.51 9.95
N PRO A 175 -11.89 9.95 8.93
CA PRO A 175 -10.50 10.30 8.66
C PRO A 175 -10.35 11.78 8.32
N ALA A 176 -9.16 12.32 8.57
CA ALA A 176 -8.81 13.65 8.15
C ALA A 176 -9.04 13.82 6.62
N PRO A 177 -9.52 15.00 6.19
CA PRO A 177 -9.67 15.29 4.78
C PRO A 177 -8.30 15.31 4.08
N VAL A 178 -8.31 15.30 2.75
CA VAL A 178 -7.10 15.54 1.98
C VAL A 178 -6.47 16.87 2.43
N TYR A 179 -5.15 16.89 2.62
CA TYR A 179 -4.46 18.11 3.06
C TYR A 179 -4.32 19.16 1.94
N ASN A 180 -4.47 18.74 0.68
CA ASN A 180 -4.44 19.59 -0.51
C ASN A 180 -5.42 19.06 -1.56
N GLU A 181 -6.44 19.85 -1.90
CA GLU A 181 -7.47 19.48 -2.87
C GLU A 181 -6.92 19.22 -4.28
N SER A 182 -5.80 19.86 -4.66
CA SER A 182 -5.19 19.62 -5.99
C SER A 182 -4.78 18.14 -6.19
N LEU A 183 -4.55 17.40 -5.10
CA LEU A 183 -4.24 15.98 -5.16
C LEU A 183 -5.44 15.13 -5.58
N ILE A 184 -6.65 15.58 -5.28
CA ILE A 184 -7.88 14.94 -5.75
C ILE A 184 -7.95 15.09 -7.27
N ASP A 185 -7.75 16.31 -7.77
CA ASP A 185 -7.76 16.61 -9.20
C ASP A 185 -6.69 15.80 -9.94
N ASP A 186 -5.46 15.77 -9.42
CA ASP A 186 -4.36 14.98 -9.98
C ASP A 186 -4.68 13.48 -10.02
N PHE A 187 -5.33 12.95 -8.98
CA PHE A 187 -5.70 11.54 -8.91
C PHE A 187 -6.78 11.16 -9.93
N PHE A 188 -7.76 12.04 -10.16
CA PHE A 188 -8.85 11.80 -11.11
C PHE A 188 -8.58 12.35 -12.52
N ALA A 189 -7.47 13.05 -12.73
CA ALA A 189 -7.08 13.62 -14.01
C ALA A 189 -6.90 12.54 -15.09
N LYS A 190 -7.77 12.56 -16.10
CA LYS A 190 -7.69 11.65 -17.24
C LYS A 190 -6.59 12.08 -18.20
N ALA A 191 -5.64 11.18 -18.50
CA ALA A 191 -4.71 11.38 -19.60
C ALA A 191 -5.28 10.79 -20.90
N PRO A 192 -4.80 11.26 -22.07
CA PRO A 192 -5.09 10.60 -23.34
C PRO A 192 -4.69 9.12 -23.31
N LEU A 193 -5.45 8.27 -23.97
CA LEU A 193 -5.25 6.81 -23.93
C LEU A 193 -3.84 6.39 -24.40
N ILE A 194 -3.28 7.10 -25.38
CA ILE A 194 -1.90 6.87 -25.85
C ILE A 194 -0.85 7.14 -24.78
N HIS A 195 -1.08 8.17 -23.95
CA HIS A 195 -0.19 8.51 -22.84
C HIS A 195 -0.30 7.46 -21.73
N GLU A 196 -1.50 6.96 -21.43
CA GLU A 196 -1.70 5.86 -20.48
C GLU A 196 -1.02 4.58 -20.94
N PHE A 197 -1.12 4.25 -22.23
CA PHE A 197 -0.43 3.10 -22.81
C PHE A 197 1.09 3.24 -22.70
N TYR A 198 1.63 4.39 -23.08
CA TYR A 198 3.07 4.67 -22.96
C TYR A 198 3.55 4.60 -21.51
N SER A 199 2.84 5.24 -20.58
CA SER A 199 3.16 5.22 -19.15
C SER A 199 3.16 3.80 -18.59
N THR A 200 2.16 3.00 -18.98
CA THR A 200 2.07 1.59 -18.59
C THR A 200 3.22 0.78 -19.17
N ALA A 201 3.52 0.92 -20.46
CA ALA A 201 4.64 0.22 -21.10
C ALA A 201 5.98 0.57 -20.43
N LEU A 202 6.23 1.85 -20.17
CA LEU A 202 7.42 2.33 -19.47
C LEU A 202 7.50 1.77 -18.03
N HIS A 203 6.37 1.74 -17.31
CA HIS A 203 6.30 1.18 -15.96
C HIS A 203 6.68 -0.31 -15.94
N PHE A 204 6.12 -1.11 -16.86
CA PHE A 204 6.49 -2.53 -16.97
C PHE A 204 7.94 -2.72 -17.44
N ALA A 205 8.43 -1.91 -18.38
CA ALA A 205 9.83 -1.97 -18.79
C ALA A 205 10.79 -1.74 -17.60
N ARG A 206 10.48 -0.74 -16.75
CA ARG A 206 11.22 -0.50 -15.50
C ARG A 206 11.11 -1.67 -14.53
N LEU A 207 9.93 -2.27 -14.37
CA LEU A 207 9.76 -3.45 -13.52
C LEU A 207 10.58 -4.65 -14.01
N PHE A 208 10.58 -4.95 -15.32
CA PHE A 208 11.39 -6.03 -15.89
C PHE A 208 12.89 -5.77 -15.70
N PHE A 209 13.34 -4.54 -15.95
CA PHE A 209 14.73 -4.16 -15.71
C PHE A 209 15.12 -4.31 -14.23
N ARG A 210 14.27 -3.84 -13.30
CA ARG A 210 14.48 -3.97 -11.85
C ARG A 210 14.43 -5.41 -11.37
N ALA A 211 13.60 -6.26 -12.00
CA ALA A 211 13.56 -7.69 -11.70
C ALA A 211 14.86 -8.38 -12.13
N ALA A 212 15.40 -8.03 -13.30
CA ALA A 212 16.70 -8.52 -13.76
C ALA A 212 17.86 -8.01 -12.88
N LYS A 213 17.87 -6.72 -12.51
CA LYS A 213 18.85 -6.12 -11.59
C LYS A 213 18.82 -6.80 -10.21
N GLY A 214 17.63 -7.05 -9.67
CA GLY A 214 17.45 -7.72 -8.39
C GLY A 214 18.05 -9.13 -8.35
N ARG A 215 17.91 -9.92 -9.43
CA ARG A 215 18.54 -11.25 -9.54
C ARG A 215 20.06 -11.19 -9.51
N LYS A 216 20.67 -10.16 -10.10
CA LYS A 216 22.13 -9.95 -10.09
C LYS A 216 22.69 -9.52 -8.74
N LEU A 217 21.88 -8.90 -7.88
CA LEU A 217 22.28 -8.47 -6.54
C LEU A 217 22.13 -9.58 -5.48
N ALA A 218 21.37 -10.65 -5.80
CA ALA A 218 21.05 -11.75 -4.89
C ALA A 218 21.86 -13.03 -5.16
N GLY A 219 22.67 -13.06 -6.23
CA GLY A 219 23.62 -14.12 -6.54
C GLY A 219 25.04 -13.61 -6.38
#